data_AF-A0A455UFH8-F1
#
_entry.id   AF-A0A455UFH8-F1
#
_cell.length_a   1.000
_cell.length_b   1.000
_cell.length_c   1.000
_cell.angle_alpha   90.00
_cell.angle_beta   90.00
_cell.angle_gamma   90.00
#
_symmetry.space_group_name_H-M   'P 1'
#
loop_
_entity.id
_entity.type
_entity.pdbx_description
1 polymer ?
#
loop_
_entity_poly.entity_id
_entity_poly.type
_entity_poly.pdbx_seq_one_letter_code
_entity_poly.pdbx_strand_id
1 'polypeptide(L)'
;MSWPSGAFPAIDAFNPIYGAEPSAPIYQPMGEHHEIDQTGVYLQDQVALDNWRFTLGGRYDWVNIDNANRDSGDTSSLSDTQLSGRAGAVYLFDNGVAPYLSYSTAFTPTSFVDESGDLLQPMEGEQWETGVKFQPNDSQSQYSAALFHISQENVATKEQPTDPYRAVGEIESQGVELEAQTQLTDTLSLQGAIASPTSPTPKATTATRAITRFTHPGTKCSSGGITRPRTAG
;
A
#
# COMPACT_ATOMS: atom_id res chain seq x y z
N MET A 1 -16.87 -14.46 -4.61
CA MET A 1 -18.21 -14.48 -5.23
C MET A 1 -18.13 -13.65 -6.50
N SER A 2 -17.92 -14.30 -7.63
CA SER A 2 -17.89 -13.65 -8.95
C SER A 2 -19.28 -13.75 -9.56
N TRP A 3 -19.74 -12.64 -10.15
CA TRP A 3 -21.06 -12.56 -10.76
C TRP A 3 -20.94 -12.77 -12.27
N PRO A 4 -21.90 -13.47 -12.90
CA PRO A 4 -21.95 -13.54 -14.34
C PRO A 4 -22.04 -12.12 -14.91
N SER A 5 -21.30 -11.86 -15.97
CA SER A 5 -21.30 -10.57 -16.66
C SER A 5 -21.77 -10.75 -18.10
N GLY A 6 -22.45 -9.72 -18.61
CA GLY A 6 -23.00 -9.72 -19.96
C GLY A 6 -23.26 -8.30 -20.41
N ALA A 7 -23.15 -8.06 -21.72
CA ALA A 7 -23.52 -6.79 -22.32
C ALA A 7 -24.98 -6.86 -22.78
N PHE A 8 -25.72 -5.78 -22.57
CA PHE A 8 -27.05 -5.59 -23.13
C PHE A 8 -27.03 -4.39 -24.08
N PRO A 9 -27.83 -4.40 -25.15
CA PRO A 9 -28.03 -3.21 -25.96
C PRO A 9 -28.50 -2.03 -25.10
N ALA A 10 -27.99 -0.82 -25.37
CA ALA A 10 -28.48 0.37 -24.69
C ALA A 10 -29.97 0.58 -24.99
N ILE A 11 -30.77 0.86 -23.97
CA ILE A 11 -32.18 1.18 -24.14
C ILE A 11 -32.33 2.65 -24.55
N ASP A 12 -33.06 2.91 -25.64
CA ASP A 12 -33.43 4.27 -26.02
C ASP A 12 -34.49 4.78 -25.03
N ALA A 13 -34.19 5.89 -24.35
CA ALA A 13 -35.08 6.50 -23.37
C ALA A 13 -36.36 7.11 -23.99
N PHE A 14 -36.33 7.44 -25.28
CA PHE A 14 -37.45 8.06 -26.00
C PHE A 14 -38.22 7.07 -26.86
N ASN A 15 -37.69 5.87 -27.10
CA ASN A 15 -38.37 4.77 -27.75
C ASN A 15 -37.95 3.40 -27.17
N PRO A 16 -38.36 3.07 -25.93
CA PRO A 16 -37.86 1.88 -25.25
C PRO A 16 -38.42 0.60 -25.87
N ILE A 17 -37.52 -0.25 -26.39
CA ILE A 17 -37.83 -1.64 -26.75
C ILE A 17 -37.40 -2.54 -25.60
N TYR A 18 -38.36 -3.13 -24.92
CA TYR A 18 -38.15 -4.03 -23.79
C TYR A 18 -37.95 -5.48 -24.25
N GLY A 19 -37.22 -6.26 -23.45
CA GLY A 19 -36.97 -7.68 -23.75
C GLY A 19 -35.78 -7.92 -24.69
N ALA A 20 -34.79 -7.02 -24.72
CA ALA A 20 -33.57 -7.23 -25.48
C ALA A 20 -32.76 -8.39 -24.89
N GLU A 21 -32.40 -9.35 -25.75
CA GLU A 21 -31.46 -10.41 -25.42
C GLU A 21 -30.04 -9.82 -25.21
N PRO A 22 -29.17 -10.50 -24.45
CA PRO A 22 -27.78 -10.10 -24.30
C PRO A 22 -27.10 -9.90 -25.67
N SER A 23 -26.33 -8.81 -25.82
CA SER A 23 -25.58 -8.53 -27.05
C SER A 23 -24.30 -9.36 -27.18
N ALA A 24 -23.95 -10.10 -26.14
CA ALA A 24 -22.85 -11.08 -26.11
C ALA A 24 -23.23 -12.25 -25.18
N PRO A 25 -22.58 -13.42 -25.31
CA PRO A 25 -22.76 -14.53 -24.38
C PRO A 25 -22.55 -14.07 -22.93
N ILE A 26 -23.39 -14.56 -22.02
CA ILE A 26 -23.22 -14.31 -20.58
C ILE A 26 -21.99 -15.10 -20.13
N TYR A 27 -20.93 -14.37 -19.77
CA TYR A 27 -19.72 -14.97 -19.23
C TYR A 27 -20.05 -15.54 -17.85
N GLN A 28 -19.91 -16.86 -17.72
CA GLN A 28 -19.99 -17.51 -16.44
C GLN A 28 -18.73 -17.18 -15.62
N PRO A 29 -18.86 -17.00 -14.31
CA PRO A 29 -17.68 -16.91 -13.46
C PRO A 29 -16.84 -18.17 -13.61
N MET A 30 -15.54 -18.00 -13.89
CA MET A 30 -14.60 -19.12 -13.95
C MET A 30 -14.49 -19.79 -12.57
N GLY A 31 -14.39 -21.10 -12.57
CA GLY A 31 -14.18 -21.94 -11.39
C GLY A 31 -12.76 -21.82 -10.82
N GLU A 32 -12.25 -20.61 -10.65
CA GLU A 32 -10.89 -20.37 -10.18
C GLU A 32 -10.78 -20.48 -8.66
N HIS A 33 -9.69 -21.07 -8.21
CA HIS A 33 -9.30 -21.17 -6.83
C HIS A 33 -7.85 -20.68 -6.70
N HIS A 34 -7.65 -19.65 -5.89
CA HIS A 34 -6.34 -19.08 -5.59
C HIS A 34 -6.12 -19.13 -4.09
N GLU A 35 -5.03 -19.73 -3.65
CA GLU A 35 -4.62 -19.86 -2.25
C GLU A 35 -3.19 -19.33 -2.09
N ILE A 36 -2.95 -18.52 -1.06
CA ILE A 36 -1.63 -17.99 -0.72
C ILE A 36 -1.42 -18.21 0.77
N ASP A 37 -0.44 -19.05 1.11
CA ASP A 37 0.01 -19.32 2.47
C ASP A 37 1.36 -18.67 2.71
N GLN A 38 1.45 -17.83 3.75
CA GLN A 38 2.69 -17.16 4.12
C GLN A 38 2.98 -17.33 5.61
N THR A 39 4.15 -17.88 5.90
CA THR A 39 4.70 -17.98 7.27
C THR A 39 5.98 -17.19 7.33
N GLY A 40 6.24 -16.46 8.42
CA GLY A 40 7.51 -15.74 8.52
C GLY A 40 7.97 -15.48 9.94
N VAL A 41 9.29 -15.39 10.09
CA VAL A 41 10.00 -15.07 11.33
C VAL A 41 10.73 -13.75 11.17
N TYR A 42 10.74 -12.94 12.23
CA TYR A 42 11.35 -11.61 12.17
C TYR A 42 12.10 -11.29 13.45
N LEU A 43 13.13 -10.47 13.30
CA LEU A 43 13.89 -9.90 14.40
C LEU A 43 14.18 -8.43 14.10
N GLN A 44 14.10 -7.60 15.13
CA GLN A 44 14.48 -6.19 15.04
C GLN A 44 15.10 -5.73 16.33
N ASP A 45 16.15 -4.92 16.20
CA ASP A 45 16.78 -4.22 17.30
C ASP A 45 16.76 -2.70 17.07
N GLN A 46 16.70 -1.95 18.16
CA GLN A 46 16.76 -0.49 18.18
C GLN A 46 17.77 -0.06 19.23
N VAL A 47 18.83 0.60 18.78
CA VAL A 47 19.97 0.97 19.63
C VAL A 47 20.04 2.48 19.77
N ALA A 48 20.12 2.96 21.01
CA ALA A 48 20.43 4.34 21.33
C ALA A 48 21.90 4.44 21.75
N LEU A 49 22.66 5.29 21.06
CA LEU A 49 24.06 5.58 21.37
C LEU A 49 24.25 7.10 21.35
N ASP A 50 24.36 7.71 22.54
CA ASP A 50 24.33 9.16 22.70
C ASP A 50 23.11 9.77 21.98
N ASN A 51 23.36 10.64 20.99
CA ASN A 51 22.37 11.29 20.15
C ASN A 51 21.95 10.46 18.94
N TRP A 52 22.57 9.31 18.70
CA TRP A 52 22.20 8.41 17.63
C TRP A 52 21.06 7.48 18.03
N ARG A 53 20.16 7.22 17.09
CA ARG A 53 19.17 6.16 17.13
C ARG A 53 19.35 5.31 15.88
N PHE A 54 19.65 4.03 16.08
CA PHE A 54 19.78 3.05 15.02
C PHE A 54 18.62 2.07 15.07
N THR A 55 18.18 1.62 13.91
CA THR A 55 17.22 0.52 13.77
C THR A 55 17.79 -0.46 12.77
N LEU A 56 17.77 -1.74 13.10
CA LEU A 56 18.10 -2.83 12.18
C LEU A 56 17.11 -3.95 12.38
N GLY A 57 16.48 -4.40 11.30
CA GLY A 57 15.53 -5.51 11.34
C GLY A 57 15.55 -6.31 10.06
N GLY A 58 15.17 -7.57 10.18
CA GLY A 58 15.04 -8.51 9.08
C GLY A 58 13.87 -9.45 9.32
N ARG A 59 13.28 -9.93 8.24
CA ARG A 59 12.19 -10.90 8.24
C ARG A 59 12.40 -11.89 7.11
N TYR A 60 12.32 -13.17 7.45
CA TYR A 60 12.39 -14.28 6.52
C TYR A 60 11.01 -14.92 6.40
N ASP A 61 10.49 -15.03 5.18
CA ASP A 61 9.17 -15.55 4.88
C ASP A 61 9.28 -16.80 3.99
N TRP A 62 8.43 -17.78 4.25
CA TRP A 62 8.10 -18.90 3.37
C TRP A 62 6.73 -18.63 2.77
N VAL A 63 6.63 -18.68 1.45
CA VAL A 63 5.42 -18.38 0.68
C VAL A 63 5.08 -19.60 -0.17
N ASN A 64 3.82 -20.05 -0.09
CA ASN A 64 3.27 -21.04 -1.02
C ASN A 64 2.04 -20.43 -1.69
N ILE A 65 1.94 -20.61 -3.00
CA ILE A 65 0.85 -20.11 -3.82
C ILE A 65 0.33 -21.28 -4.64
N ASP A 66 -0.98 -21.52 -4.59
CA ASP A 66 -1.65 -22.56 -5.35
C ASP A 66 -2.82 -21.97 -6.12
N ASN A 67 -2.80 -22.16 -7.44
CA ASN A 67 -3.84 -21.78 -8.36
C ASN A 67 -4.45 -23.03 -8.99
N ALA A 68 -5.77 -23.09 -9.07
CA ALA A 68 -6.49 -24.12 -9.81
C ALA A 68 -7.67 -23.53 -10.58
N ASN A 69 -7.74 -23.78 -11.87
CA ASN A 69 -8.91 -23.55 -12.69
C ASN A 69 -9.74 -24.84 -12.75
N ARG A 70 -10.89 -24.87 -12.09
CA ARG A 70 -11.74 -26.07 -12.02
C ARG A 70 -12.51 -26.36 -13.30
N ASP A 71 -12.58 -25.42 -14.24
CA ASP A 71 -13.26 -25.60 -15.52
C ASP A 71 -12.32 -26.23 -16.56
N SER A 72 -11.08 -25.76 -16.67
CA SER A 72 -10.07 -26.32 -17.57
C SER A 72 -9.28 -27.48 -16.96
N GLY A 73 -9.18 -27.53 -15.63
CA GLY A 73 -8.33 -28.46 -14.89
C GLY A 73 -6.89 -27.99 -14.72
N ASP A 74 -6.54 -26.79 -15.20
CA ASP A 74 -5.19 -26.25 -15.11
C ASP A 74 -4.83 -25.89 -13.67
N THR A 75 -3.57 -26.12 -13.30
CA THR A 75 -3.04 -25.80 -11.97
C THR A 75 -1.66 -25.17 -12.09
N SER A 76 -1.37 -24.19 -11.24
CA SER A 76 -0.02 -23.66 -11.07
C SER A 76 0.31 -23.44 -9.61
N SER A 77 1.54 -23.72 -9.21
CA SER A 77 1.98 -23.65 -7.82
C SER A 77 3.37 -23.04 -7.72
N LEU A 78 3.60 -22.19 -6.71
CA LEU A 78 4.89 -21.58 -6.43
C LEU A 78 5.20 -21.71 -4.94
N SER A 79 6.36 -22.29 -4.62
CA SER A 79 6.93 -22.25 -3.27
C SER A 79 8.20 -21.43 -3.30
N ASP A 80 8.26 -20.39 -2.49
CA ASP A 80 9.35 -19.42 -2.49
C ASP A 80 9.73 -18.99 -1.06
N THR A 81 10.92 -18.42 -0.91
CA THR A 81 11.38 -17.84 0.35
C THR A 81 11.94 -16.45 0.14
N GLN A 82 11.42 -15.48 0.89
CA GLN A 82 11.76 -14.07 0.73
C GLN A 82 12.40 -13.50 2.00
N LEU A 83 13.48 -12.72 1.83
CA LEU A 83 14.12 -11.97 2.89
C LEU A 83 13.83 -10.47 2.71
N SER A 84 13.14 -9.88 3.69
CA SER A 84 12.93 -8.43 3.75
C SER A 84 13.65 -7.83 4.96
N GLY A 85 14.00 -6.56 4.88
CA GLY A 85 14.75 -5.91 5.96
C GLY A 85 14.62 -4.41 5.98
N ARG A 86 15.06 -3.82 7.08
CA ARG A 86 15.19 -2.36 7.21
C ARG A 86 16.38 -1.99 8.08
N ALA A 87 17.08 -0.97 7.65
CA ALA A 87 18.16 -0.34 8.40
C ALA A 87 17.94 1.17 8.39
N GLY A 88 18.18 1.83 9.53
CA GLY A 88 18.02 3.27 9.63
C GLY A 88 18.88 3.87 10.73
N ALA A 89 19.31 5.10 10.50
CA ALA A 89 20.05 5.90 11.46
C ALA A 89 19.44 7.30 11.53
N VAL A 90 19.27 7.80 12.75
CA VAL A 90 18.81 9.15 13.05
C VAL A 90 19.79 9.77 14.04
N TYR A 91 20.18 11.02 13.83
CA TYR A 91 20.92 11.80 14.82
C TYR A 91 20.00 12.85 15.42
N LEU A 92 19.96 12.98 16.75
CA LEU A 92 19.12 13.93 17.46
C LEU A 92 19.94 15.13 17.93
N PHE A 93 19.66 16.31 17.39
CA PHE A 93 20.23 17.56 17.92
C PHE A 93 19.37 18.13 19.05
N ASP A 94 20.00 18.81 20.01
CA ASP A 94 19.33 19.42 21.17
C ASP A 94 18.32 20.51 20.82
N ASN A 95 18.42 21.06 19.60
CA ASN A 95 17.46 22.05 19.08
C ASN A 95 16.21 21.41 18.46
N GLY A 96 16.08 20.08 18.50
CA GLY A 96 14.95 19.33 17.96
C GLY A 96 15.05 18.96 16.48
N VAL A 97 16.19 19.23 15.84
CA VAL A 97 16.48 18.79 14.47
C VAL A 97 16.97 17.34 14.49
N ALA A 98 16.48 16.53 13.55
CA ALA A 98 16.81 15.12 13.45
C ALA A 98 17.01 14.68 11.98
N PRO A 99 18.22 14.78 11.41
CA PRO A 99 18.52 14.18 10.12
C PRO A 99 18.54 12.65 10.22
N TYR A 100 18.15 12.00 9.13
CA TYR A 100 18.14 10.54 9.05
C TYR A 100 18.45 10.01 7.65
N LEU A 101 18.82 8.73 7.63
CA LEU A 101 18.95 7.89 6.44
C LEU A 101 18.32 6.54 6.77
N SER A 102 17.56 5.99 5.84
CA SER A 102 16.98 4.66 5.94
C SER A 102 17.00 3.93 4.61
N TYR A 103 17.16 2.62 4.70
CA TYR A 103 16.99 1.68 3.61
C TYR A 103 16.02 0.58 4.05
N SER A 104 15.12 0.17 3.17
CA SER A 104 14.19 -0.92 3.43
C SER A 104 13.86 -1.69 2.17
N THR A 105 13.61 -2.99 2.33
CA THR A 105 13.11 -3.86 1.29
C THR A 105 11.73 -4.43 1.64
N ALA A 106 10.96 -4.76 0.62
CA ALA A 106 9.65 -5.36 0.72
C ALA A 106 9.44 -6.37 -0.41
N PHE A 107 8.51 -7.29 -0.24
CA PHE A 107 8.04 -8.14 -1.33
C PHE A 107 6.53 -8.31 -1.26
N THR A 108 5.90 -8.64 -2.38
CA THR A 108 4.47 -8.93 -2.49
C THR A 108 4.25 -10.18 -3.33
N PRO A 109 3.81 -11.30 -2.74
CA PRO A 109 3.39 -12.49 -3.48
C PRO A 109 2.28 -12.17 -4.49
N THR A 110 2.26 -12.88 -5.62
CA THR A 110 1.22 -12.71 -6.64
C THR A 110 0.71 -14.04 -7.15
N SER A 111 -0.61 -14.12 -7.37
CA SER A 111 -1.27 -15.28 -7.97
C SER A 111 -1.45 -15.14 -9.49
N PHE A 112 -0.81 -14.15 -10.12
CA PHE A 112 -0.90 -13.95 -11.57
C PHE A 112 -0.02 -14.95 -12.31
N VAL A 113 -0.51 -15.44 -13.44
CA VAL A 113 0.18 -16.40 -14.30
C VAL A 113 0.62 -15.77 -15.62
N ASP A 114 1.76 -16.23 -16.13
CA ASP A 114 2.31 -15.81 -17.42
C ASP A 114 1.70 -16.57 -18.62
N GLU A 115 2.25 -16.34 -19.81
CA GLU A 115 1.80 -17.01 -21.05
C GLU A 115 2.00 -18.52 -21.05
N SER A 116 2.96 -19.01 -20.25
CA SER A 116 3.23 -20.42 -20.08
C SER A 116 2.28 -21.07 -19.06
N GLY A 117 1.48 -20.27 -18.34
CA GLY A 117 0.63 -20.70 -17.24
C GLY A 117 1.36 -20.77 -15.90
N ASP A 118 2.62 -20.32 -15.84
CA ASP A 118 3.44 -20.34 -14.64
C ASP A 118 3.16 -19.10 -13.78
N LEU A 119 3.20 -19.25 -12.45
CA LEU A 119 3.06 -18.13 -11.52
C LEU A 119 4.23 -17.15 -11.65
N LEU A 120 3.92 -15.85 -11.65
CA LEU A 120 4.94 -14.81 -11.61
C LEU A 120 5.69 -14.81 -10.26
N GLN A 121 6.98 -14.47 -10.31
CA GLN A 121 7.76 -14.23 -9.10
C GLN A 121 7.17 -13.08 -8.27
N PRO A 122 7.36 -13.08 -6.94
CA PRO A 122 6.94 -11.98 -6.10
C PRO A 122 7.48 -10.63 -6.60
N MET A 123 6.67 -9.58 -6.46
CA MET A 123 7.16 -8.22 -6.68
C MET A 123 8.09 -7.85 -5.56
N GLU A 124 9.26 -7.31 -5.86
CA GLU A 124 10.23 -6.87 -4.86
C GLU A 124 10.32 -5.35 -4.88
N GLY A 125 10.49 -4.73 -3.72
CA GLY A 125 10.61 -3.29 -3.60
C GLY A 125 11.79 -2.92 -2.73
N GLU A 126 12.56 -1.93 -3.16
CA GLU A 126 13.64 -1.35 -2.38
C GLU A 126 13.45 0.16 -2.25
N GLN A 127 13.76 0.72 -1.09
CA GLN A 127 13.63 2.14 -0.83
C GLN A 127 14.86 2.67 -0.12
N TRP A 128 15.43 3.73 -0.67
CA TRP A 128 16.35 4.63 0.02
C TRP A 128 15.61 5.92 0.36
N GLU A 129 15.75 6.37 1.60
CA GLU A 129 15.17 7.64 2.06
C GLU A 129 16.14 8.37 2.96
N THR A 130 16.31 9.68 2.71
CA THR A 130 17.04 10.56 3.61
C THR A 130 16.27 11.85 3.80
N GLY A 131 16.34 12.41 5.00
CA GLY A 131 15.56 13.58 5.31
C GLY A 131 15.94 14.20 6.63
N VAL A 132 15.18 15.22 6.98
CA VAL A 132 15.29 15.93 8.24
C VAL A 132 13.91 16.04 8.84
N LYS A 133 13.78 15.62 10.09
CA LYS A 133 12.63 15.93 10.93
C LYS A 133 12.99 17.08 11.86
N PHE A 134 12.03 17.92 12.17
CA PHE A 134 12.23 19.04 13.07
C PHE A 134 11.00 19.20 13.97
N GLN A 135 11.23 19.18 15.28
CA GLN A 135 10.24 19.54 16.27
C GLN A 135 10.88 20.58 17.19
N PRO A 136 10.45 21.85 17.15
CA PRO A 136 10.94 22.85 18.09
C PRO A 136 10.71 22.41 19.54
N ASN A 137 11.68 22.71 20.41
CA ASN A 137 11.53 22.47 21.84
C ASN A 137 10.29 23.20 22.36
N ASP A 138 9.57 22.54 23.28
CA ASP A 138 8.33 23.05 23.89
C ASP A 138 7.17 23.30 22.89
N SER A 139 7.25 22.71 21.69
CA SER A 139 6.19 22.77 20.67
C SER A 139 5.59 21.41 20.38
N GLN A 140 4.30 21.39 20.02
CA GLN A 140 3.64 20.23 19.43
C GLN A 140 3.75 20.21 17.89
N SER A 141 4.38 21.23 17.30
CA SER A 141 4.55 21.34 15.86
C SER A 141 5.70 20.46 15.37
N GLN A 142 5.47 19.76 14.27
CA GLN A 142 6.40 18.84 13.63
C GLN A 142 6.51 19.15 12.15
N TYR A 143 7.72 19.12 11.63
CA TYR A 143 8.02 19.37 10.24
C TYR A 143 8.93 18.26 9.73
N SER A 144 8.74 17.86 8.49
CA SER A 144 9.65 16.94 7.82
C SER A 144 9.90 17.35 6.37
N ALA A 145 11.11 17.05 5.92
CA ALA A 145 11.50 17.13 4.53
C ALA A 145 12.31 15.87 4.19
N ALA A 146 11.93 15.16 3.15
CA ALA A 146 12.56 13.91 2.75
C ALA A 146 12.80 13.86 1.24
N LEU A 147 13.88 13.19 0.88
CA LEU A 147 14.17 12.70 -0.46
C LEU A 147 14.04 11.18 -0.43
N PHE A 148 13.33 10.63 -1.40
CA PHE A 148 13.14 9.19 -1.53
C PHE A 148 13.48 8.73 -2.94
N HIS A 149 13.92 7.48 -3.02
CA HIS A 149 14.04 6.72 -4.25
C HIS A 149 13.55 5.30 -3.96
N ILE A 150 12.56 4.85 -4.72
CA ILE A 150 11.91 3.55 -4.59
C ILE A 150 12.04 2.85 -5.94
N SER A 151 12.60 1.64 -5.95
CA SER A 151 12.55 0.72 -7.09
C SER A 151 11.59 -0.41 -6.76
N GLN A 152 10.87 -0.89 -7.76
CA GLN A 152 10.03 -2.08 -7.66
C GLN A 152 10.25 -2.98 -8.87
N GLU A 153 10.65 -4.21 -8.62
CA GLU A 153 10.93 -5.24 -9.61
C GLU A 153 9.77 -6.24 -9.73
N ASN A 154 9.75 -6.96 -10.86
CA ASN A 154 8.78 -8.03 -11.17
C ASN A 154 7.31 -7.57 -11.15
N VAL A 155 7.05 -6.29 -11.49
CA VAL A 155 5.71 -5.74 -11.44
C VAL A 155 4.81 -6.46 -12.45
N ALA A 156 3.75 -7.09 -11.95
CA ALA A 156 2.79 -7.79 -12.81
C ALA A 156 1.93 -6.80 -13.59
N THR A 157 1.94 -6.90 -14.91
CA THR A 157 1.15 -6.07 -15.81
C THR A 157 0.52 -6.90 -16.92
N LYS A 158 -0.53 -6.36 -17.56
CA LYS A 158 -1.13 -6.92 -18.77
C LYS A 158 -1.68 -5.83 -19.67
N GLU A 159 -1.70 -6.08 -20.97
CA GLU A 159 -2.38 -5.23 -21.95
C GLU A 159 -3.85 -5.65 -22.03
N GLN A 160 -4.80 -4.76 -21.77
CA GLN A 160 -6.20 -5.10 -22.01
C GLN A 160 -6.55 -5.04 -23.51
N PRO A 161 -7.35 -5.99 -24.05
CA PRO A 161 -8.08 -7.05 -23.35
C PRO A 161 -7.37 -8.41 -23.32
N THR A 162 -6.09 -8.50 -23.69
CA THR A 162 -5.36 -9.77 -23.77
C THR A 162 -4.94 -10.27 -22.39
N ASP A 163 -5.18 -11.56 -22.13
CA ASP A 163 -4.38 -12.34 -21.17
C ASP A 163 -3.25 -12.99 -21.98
N PRO A 164 -2.01 -13.03 -21.45
CA PRO A 164 -1.66 -13.26 -20.04
C PRO A 164 -0.90 -12.12 -19.35
N TYR A 165 -0.69 -12.24 -18.03
CA TYR A 165 0.17 -11.31 -17.29
C TYR A 165 1.64 -11.48 -17.70
N ARG A 166 2.43 -10.42 -17.50
CA ARG A 166 3.88 -10.46 -17.59
C ARG A 166 4.48 -9.68 -16.42
N ALA A 167 5.59 -10.16 -15.89
CA ALA A 167 6.46 -9.34 -15.07
C ALA A 167 7.15 -8.31 -15.97
N VAL A 168 6.91 -7.02 -15.75
CA VAL A 168 7.78 -5.98 -16.30
C VAL A 168 8.92 -5.72 -15.34
N GLY A 169 10.11 -5.50 -15.90
CA GLY A 169 11.40 -5.46 -15.20
C GLY A 169 11.37 -4.64 -13.92
N GLU A 170 11.62 -3.34 -14.03
CA GLU A 170 11.74 -2.43 -12.88
C GLU A 170 10.95 -1.15 -13.13
N ILE A 171 10.20 -0.71 -12.12
CA ILE A 171 9.61 0.64 -12.07
C ILE A 171 10.27 1.42 -10.94
N GLU A 172 10.57 2.69 -11.21
CA GLU A 172 11.16 3.57 -10.22
C GLU A 172 10.21 4.73 -9.89
N SER A 173 10.26 5.19 -8.64
CA SER A 173 9.64 6.42 -8.17
C SER A 173 10.59 7.14 -7.23
N GLN A 174 10.91 8.38 -7.54
CA GLN A 174 11.79 9.20 -6.71
C GLN A 174 11.22 10.61 -6.57
N GLY A 175 11.50 11.27 -5.45
CA GLY A 175 10.93 12.59 -5.25
C GLY A 175 11.29 13.24 -3.94
N VAL A 176 10.57 14.33 -3.69
CA VAL A 176 10.66 15.11 -2.47
C VAL A 176 9.31 15.10 -1.78
N GLU A 177 9.32 14.93 -0.46
CA GLU A 177 8.15 15.09 0.39
C GLU A 177 8.41 16.16 1.44
N LEU A 178 7.40 17.01 1.65
CA LEU A 178 7.37 18.01 2.71
C LEU A 178 6.09 17.81 3.51
N GLU A 179 6.22 17.67 4.82
CA GLU A 179 5.07 17.62 5.73
C GLU A 179 5.23 18.66 6.83
N ALA A 180 4.13 19.31 7.18
CA ALA A 180 4.03 20.18 8.33
C ALA A 180 2.76 19.88 9.10
N GLN A 181 2.90 19.63 10.39
CA GLN A 181 1.81 19.59 11.36
C GLN A 181 2.10 20.65 12.41
N THR A 182 1.20 21.62 12.59
CA THR A 182 1.41 22.71 13.53
C THR A 182 0.18 22.98 14.37
N GLN A 183 0.40 23.26 15.65
CA GLN A 183 -0.62 23.79 16.53
C GLN A 183 -0.52 25.31 16.51
N LEU A 184 -1.52 25.97 15.91
CA LEU A 184 -1.54 27.43 15.76
C LEU A 184 -2.03 28.12 17.05
N THR A 185 -2.96 27.47 17.76
CA THR A 185 -3.48 27.86 19.08
C THR A 185 -3.82 26.59 19.88
N ASP A 186 -4.16 26.73 21.16
CA ASP A 186 -4.62 25.61 22.00
C ASP A 186 -5.82 24.83 21.42
N THR A 187 -6.50 25.41 20.43
CA THR A 187 -7.76 24.92 19.87
C THR A 187 -7.72 24.72 18.36
N LEU A 188 -6.61 25.09 17.70
CA LEU A 188 -6.48 25.03 16.25
C LEU A 188 -5.19 24.33 15.84
N SER A 189 -5.35 23.29 15.03
CA SER A 189 -4.25 22.57 14.40
C SER A 189 -4.40 22.55 12.89
N LEU A 190 -3.26 22.62 12.20
CA LEU A 190 -3.14 22.57 10.76
C LEU A 190 -2.16 21.45 10.37
N GLN A 191 -2.54 20.63 9.40
CA GLN A 191 -1.67 19.65 8.78
C GLN A 191 -1.69 19.81 7.26
N GLY A 192 -0.52 19.79 6.64
CA GLY A 192 -0.36 19.83 5.19
C GLY A 192 0.83 19.00 4.74
N ALA A 193 0.69 18.36 3.58
CA ALA A 193 1.76 17.63 2.93
C ALA A 193 1.79 17.92 1.43
N ILE A 194 3.01 17.96 0.87
CA ILE A 194 3.29 18.12 -0.55
C ILE A 194 4.29 17.03 -0.95
N ALA A 195 3.96 16.26 -1.97
CA ALA A 195 4.85 15.27 -2.57
C ALA A 195 5.04 15.56 -4.07
N SER A 196 6.27 15.44 -4.56
CA SER A 196 6.61 15.62 -5.98
C SER A 196 7.37 14.39 -6.52
N PRO A 197 6.67 13.27 -6.75
CA PRO A 197 7.27 12.07 -7.35
C PRO A 197 7.55 12.26 -8.85
N THR A 198 8.64 11.66 -9.31
CA THR A 198 9.03 11.50 -10.70
C THR A 198 9.23 10.01 -10.97
N SER A 199 8.72 9.50 -12.09
CA SER A 199 8.94 8.13 -12.53
C SER A 199 9.46 8.12 -13.98
N PRO A 200 10.41 7.24 -14.35
CA PRO A 200 10.88 7.11 -15.72
C PRO A 200 9.80 6.61 -16.69
N THR A 201 8.78 5.91 -16.17
CA THR A 201 7.58 5.54 -16.93
C THR A 201 6.52 6.63 -16.75
N PRO A 202 5.90 7.16 -17.82
CA PRO A 202 5.06 8.34 -17.72
C PRO A 202 3.71 8.00 -17.09
N LYS A 203 3.62 8.10 -15.76
CA LYS A 203 2.40 8.30 -14.97
C LYS A 203 2.79 8.63 -13.53
N ALA A 204 2.83 9.92 -13.18
CA ALA A 204 2.78 10.34 -11.79
C ALA A 204 1.86 11.57 -11.65
N THR A 205 0.96 11.50 -10.67
CA THR A 205 0.01 12.54 -10.29
C THR A 205 0.48 13.21 -9.00
N THR A 206 0.52 14.53 -8.97
CA THR A 206 0.76 15.32 -7.76
C THR A 206 -0.35 15.08 -6.74
N ALA A 207 -0.01 14.67 -5.52
CA ALA A 207 -0.95 14.54 -4.41
C ALA A 207 -0.70 15.63 -3.37
N THR A 208 -1.71 16.47 -3.15
CA THR A 208 -1.72 17.50 -2.10
C THR A 208 -2.86 17.20 -1.13
N ARG A 209 -2.56 17.07 0.17
CA ARG A 209 -3.59 16.88 1.21
C ARG A 209 -3.37 17.89 2.32
N ALA A 210 -4.40 18.71 2.59
CA ALA A 210 -4.44 19.62 3.73
C ALA A 210 -5.67 19.28 4.59
N ILE A 211 -5.47 19.13 5.89
CA ILE A 211 -6.54 18.87 6.86
C ILE A 211 -6.42 19.91 7.97
N THR A 212 -7.51 20.64 8.21
CA THR A 212 -7.63 21.57 9.33
C THR A 212 -8.55 20.95 10.38
N ARG A 213 -8.09 20.86 11.64
CA ARG A 213 -8.92 20.40 12.76
C ARG A 213 -9.01 21.47 13.83
N PHE A 214 -10.24 21.78 14.24
CA PHE A 214 -10.56 22.60 15.40
C PHE A 214 -10.89 21.69 16.59
N THR A 215 -10.16 21.84 17.69
CA THR A 215 -10.48 21.22 18.98
C THR A 215 -11.05 22.30 19.90
N HIS A 216 -12.35 22.23 20.20
CA HIS A 216 -12.97 23.15 21.15
C HIS A 216 -12.48 22.85 22.59
N PRO A 217 -12.11 23.88 23.38
CA PRO A 217 -11.80 23.67 24.78
C PRO A 217 -13.13 23.55 25.54
N GLY A 218 -13.51 22.34 25.96
CA GLY A 218 -14.58 22.20 26.96
C GLY A 218 -15.59 21.06 26.83
N THR A 219 -15.48 20.11 25.88
CA THR A 219 -16.34 18.92 25.93
C THR A 219 -15.59 17.73 26.53
N LYS A 220 -15.74 17.56 27.85
CA LYS A 220 -15.66 16.22 28.45
C LYS A 220 -16.70 15.37 27.75
N CYS A 221 -16.29 14.53 26.81
CA CYS A 221 -17.15 13.46 26.34
C CYS A 221 -17.22 12.43 27.48
N SER A 222 -18.26 12.52 28.32
CA SER A 222 -18.55 11.46 29.28
C SER A 222 -18.86 10.20 28.50
N SER A 223 -18.09 9.15 28.70
CA SER A 223 -18.41 7.80 28.24
C SER A 223 -19.69 7.31 28.92
N GLY A 224 -20.83 7.64 28.34
CA GLY A 224 -22.11 7.01 28.66
C GLY A 224 -22.06 5.56 28.21
N GLY A 225 -21.83 4.65 29.15
CA GLY A 225 -21.85 3.21 28.91
C GLY A 225 -23.21 2.77 28.36
N ILE A 226 -23.22 2.21 27.16
CA ILE A 226 -24.37 1.47 26.64
C ILE A 226 -24.31 0.06 27.25
N THR A 227 -25.04 -0.14 28.34
CA THR A 227 -25.43 -1.47 28.82
C THR A 227 -26.35 -2.13 27.80
N ARG A 228 -25.90 -3.27 27.23
CA ARG A 228 -26.77 -4.17 26.44
C ARG A 228 -27.72 -4.91 27.39
N PRO A 229 -29.04 -4.99 27.10
CA PRO A 229 -29.90 -5.91 27.81
C PRO A 229 -29.63 -7.34 27.35
N ARG A 230 -29.45 -8.22 28.34
CA ARG A 230 -29.36 -9.67 28.21
C ARG A 230 -30.78 -10.22 28.09
N THR A 231 -31.17 -10.68 26.90
CA THR A 231 -32.39 -11.49 26.75
C THR A 231 -32.09 -12.93 27.15
N ALA A 232 -32.85 -13.42 28.11
CA ALA A 232 -33.00 -14.83 28.44
C ALA A 232 -34.02 -15.46 27.48
N GLY A 233 -33.79 -16.71 27.12
CA GLY A 233 -34.61 -17.54 26.22
C GLY A 233 -33.78 -18.69 25.70
#